data_AF-A0A396YR89-F1
#
_entry.id   AF-A0A396YR89-F1
#
_cell.length_a   1.000
_cell.length_b   1.000
_cell.length_c   1.000
_cell.angle_alpha   90.00
_cell.angle_beta   90.00
_cell.angle_gamma   90.00
#
_symmetry.space_group_name_H-M   'P 1'
#
loop_
_entity.id
_entity.type
_entity.pdbx_description
1 polymer ?
#
loop_
_entity_poly.entity_id
_entity_poly.type
_entity_poly.pdbx_seq_one_letter_code
_entity_poly.pdbx_strand_id
1 'polypeptide(L)'
;MSYSCLYSGENGVAEAFVKTFKRDYAYVNHLNHAEEVMLKIHNWIDDYNSFAPHKGLKMMSPKEIVEKGLHRLYDFLEVTIKSIERKNANVLNLKLGEMATKENLTGMRHHLKIVFGIPFILISLQLNGDSFKDRLKEGDLIFQETLSEQGKAIKIATKSRYTHVGIVFKYKGKLKVLEAVEPVRITEIDTFISRGKNKHFVIKRLANSEMILNEEKIKLMKSIGDQYLGKHYDIYFNWSDEKIYCTELAWKIYKKALNIELTEDKRLKDFDLNNSTVEYLMKKRYGKNIPLNDFVVSPADMFSSKKLETIAEMN
;
A
#
# COMPACT_ATOMS: atom_id res chain seq x y z
N MET A 1 43.29 -13.05 -19.30
CA MET A 1 42.11 -12.40 -19.91
C MET A 1 41.57 -11.38 -18.93
N SER A 2 41.78 -10.11 -19.23
CA SER A 2 41.37 -8.94 -18.46
C SER A 2 39.86 -8.72 -18.58
N TYR A 3 39.14 -8.81 -17.46
CA TYR A 3 37.71 -8.48 -17.38
C TYR A 3 37.53 -6.97 -17.21
N SER A 4 37.76 -6.21 -18.28
CA SER A 4 37.46 -4.78 -18.39
C SER A 4 35.98 -4.50 -18.71
N CYS A 5 35.09 -5.48 -18.59
CA CYS A 5 33.70 -5.39 -19.07
C CYS A 5 32.64 -5.10 -17.98
N LEU A 6 33.04 -4.82 -16.74
CA LEU A 6 32.07 -4.54 -15.66
C LEU A 6 31.86 -3.06 -15.37
N TYR A 7 32.75 -2.18 -15.84
CA TYR A 7 32.57 -0.72 -15.71
C TYR A 7 31.53 -0.13 -16.70
N SER A 8 31.06 -0.90 -17.68
CA SER A 8 30.05 -0.47 -18.66
C SER A 8 28.60 -0.80 -18.26
N GLY A 9 28.38 -1.53 -17.15
CA GLY A 9 27.05 -2.00 -16.74
C GLY A 9 26.20 -0.97 -15.99
N GLU A 10 26.83 -0.09 -15.20
CA GLU A 10 26.14 0.91 -14.37
C GLU A 10 25.38 1.94 -15.20
N ASN A 11 25.95 2.36 -16.33
CA ASN A 11 25.30 3.29 -17.25
C ASN A 11 24.12 2.64 -17.99
N GLY A 12 24.19 1.33 -18.28
CA GLY A 12 23.17 0.64 -19.07
C GLY A 12 21.82 0.49 -18.37
N VAL A 13 21.81 0.14 -17.07
CA VAL A 13 20.56 0.00 -16.31
C VAL A 13 20.01 1.36 -15.89
N ALA A 14 20.87 2.33 -15.53
CA ALA A 14 20.42 3.69 -15.27
C ALA A 14 19.88 4.37 -16.53
N GLU A 15 20.48 4.15 -17.71
CA GLU A 15 19.93 4.64 -18.99
C GLU A 15 18.65 3.92 -19.37
N ALA A 16 18.56 2.60 -19.15
CA ALA A 16 17.33 1.85 -19.36
C ALA A 16 16.21 2.38 -18.46
N PHE A 17 16.50 2.66 -17.18
CA PHE A 17 15.56 3.32 -16.27
C PHE A 17 15.11 4.64 -16.84
N VAL A 18 16.02 5.57 -17.18
CA VAL A 18 15.62 6.90 -17.66
C VAL A 18 14.83 6.82 -18.97
N LYS A 19 15.17 5.90 -19.87
CA LYS A 19 14.44 5.71 -21.14
C LYS A 19 13.03 5.15 -20.91
N THR A 20 12.91 4.10 -20.11
CA THR A 20 11.62 3.50 -19.74
C THR A 20 10.78 4.49 -18.92
N PHE A 21 11.39 5.16 -17.94
CA PHE A 21 10.78 6.19 -17.12
C PHE A 21 10.16 7.31 -17.97
N LYS A 22 10.91 7.84 -18.93
CA LYS A 22 10.40 8.87 -19.83
C LYS A 22 9.29 8.33 -20.73
N ARG A 23 9.52 7.21 -21.41
CA ARG A 23 8.60 6.65 -22.41
C ARG A 23 7.28 6.18 -21.80
N ASP A 24 7.35 5.36 -20.76
CA ASP A 24 6.21 4.60 -20.25
C ASP A 24 5.49 5.29 -19.09
N TYR A 25 6.11 6.33 -18.52
CA TYR A 25 5.53 7.01 -17.37
C TYR A 25 5.41 8.52 -17.61
N ALA A 26 6.51 9.22 -17.92
CA ALA A 26 6.47 10.67 -18.01
C ALA A 26 5.73 11.21 -19.27
N TYR A 27 5.91 10.58 -20.44
CA TYR A 27 5.31 11.07 -21.70
C TYR A 27 3.86 10.67 -21.90
N VAL A 28 3.42 9.55 -21.33
CA VAL A 28 2.04 9.06 -21.45
C VAL A 28 1.09 9.66 -20.42
N ASN A 29 1.62 10.41 -19.44
CA ASN A 29 0.82 11.03 -18.39
C ASN A 29 0.78 12.55 -18.57
N HIS A 30 -0.41 13.14 -18.38
CA HIS A 30 -0.54 14.57 -18.23
C HIS A 30 0.03 14.99 -16.86
N LEU A 31 1.03 15.87 -16.88
CA LEU A 31 1.79 16.33 -15.71
C LEU A 31 1.56 17.82 -15.52
N ASN A 32 0.39 18.17 -15.00
CA ASN A 32 -0.05 19.56 -14.96
C ASN A 32 0.58 20.33 -13.79
N HIS A 33 0.78 19.69 -12.62
CA HIS A 33 1.28 20.36 -11.40
C HIS A 33 2.33 19.50 -10.66
N ALA A 34 3.28 20.16 -9.99
CA ALA A 34 4.43 19.52 -9.35
C ALA A 34 4.06 18.49 -8.27
N GLU A 35 2.99 18.72 -7.51
CA GLU A 35 2.52 17.81 -6.46
C GLU A 35 2.02 16.47 -7.04
N GLU A 36 1.30 16.51 -8.15
CA GLU A 36 0.83 15.32 -8.86
C GLU A 36 2.00 14.53 -9.47
N VAL A 37 3.02 15.23 -9.95
CA VAL A 37 4.26 14.63 -10.45
C VAL A 37 5.00 13.90 -9.34
N MET A 38 5.13 14.49 -8.15
CA MET A 38 5.80 13.87 -7.01
C MET A 38 5.08 12.61 -6.51
N LEU A 39 3.74 12.60 -6.52
CA LEU A 39 2.93 11.42 -6.19
C LEU A 39 3.05 10.32 -7.25
N LYS A 40 3.11 10.69 -8.53
CA LYS A 40 3.28 9.73 -9.63
C LYS A 40 4.68 9.12 -9.66
N ILE A 41 5.73 9.92 -9.42
CA ILE A 41 7.12 9.47 -9.39
C ILE A 41 7.33 8.28 -8.45
N HIS A 42 6.80 8.34 -7.22
CA HIS A 42 6.95 7.25 -6.26
C HIS A 42 6.33 5.95 -6.78
N ASN A 43 5.10 6.02 -7.27
CA ASN A 43 4.40 4.85 -7.82
C ASN A 43 5.11 4.28 -9.07
N TRP A 44 5.69 5.13 -9.90
CA TRP A 44 6.43 4.71 -11.09
C TRP A 44 7.76 4.05 -10.77
N ILE A 45 8.45 4.52 -9.73
CA ILE A 45 9.67 3.90 -9.23
C ILE A 45 9.34 2.52 -8.65
N ASP A 46 8.27 2.41 -7.88
CA ASP A 46 7.82 1.13 -7.30
C ASP A 46 7.42 0.13 -8.39
N ASP A 47 6.69 0.57 -9.41
CA ASP A 47 6.31 -0.23 -10.56
C ASP A 47 7.53 -0.72 -11.35
N TYR A 48 8.46 0.19 -11.67
CA TYR A 48 9.71 -0.17 -12.35
C TYR A 48 10.50 -1.20 -11.55
N ASN A 49 10.67 -0.98 -10.24
CA ASN A 49 11.45 -1.87 -9.39
C ASN A 49 10.79 -3.24 -9.20
N SER A 50 9.46 -3.29 -9.24
CA SER A 50 8.71 -4.52 -9.00
C SER A 50 8.53 -5.35 -10.27
N PHE A 51 8.37 -4.72 -11.43
CA PHE A 51 7.86 -5.39 -12.63
C PHE A 51 8.66 -5.15 -13.91
N ALA A 52 9.45 -4.08 -14.03
CA ALA A 52 10.12 -3.78 -15.30
C ALA A 52 11.21 -4.82 -15.63
N PRO A 53 11.14 -5.50 -16.79
CA PRO A 53 12.11 -6.53 -17.12
C PRO A 53 13.37 -5.91 -17.73
N HIS A 54 14.54 -6.32 -17.25
CA HIS A 54 15.82 -5.79 -17.75
C HIS A 54 16.64 -6.87 -18.45
N LYS A 55 17.01 -6.62 -19.71
CA LYS A 55 17.91 -7.50 -20.47
C LYS A 55 19.24 -7.74 -19.72
N GLY A 56 19.79 -6.70 -19.08
CA GLY A 56 20.99 -6.79 -18.23
C GLY A 56 20.80 -7.62 -16.95
N LEU A 57 19.56 -7.81 -16.51
CA LEU A 57 19.18 -8.66 -15.38
C LEU A 57 18.53 -9.98 -15.84
N LYS A 58 18.83 -10.46 -17.06
CA LYS A 58 18.22 -11.67 -17.64
C LYS A 58 16.68 -11.63 -17.68
N MET A 59 16.13 -10.46 -18.01
CA MET A 59 14.70 -10.15 -18.08
C MET A 59 13.96 -10.20 -16.73
N MET A 60 14.69 -10.27 -15.61
CA MET A 60 14.10 -10.13 -14.28
C MET A 60 13.94 -8.66 -13.89
N SER A 61 13.00 -8.38 -12.99
CA SER A 61 12.86 -7.09 -12.34
C SER A 61 13.92 -6.88 -11.24
N PRO A 62 14.18 -5.63 -10.83
CA PRO A 62 15.07 -5.35 -9.72
C PRO A 62 14.69 -6.10 -8.43
N LYS A 63 13.39 -6.22 -8.13
CA LYS A 63 12.87 -6.94 -6.97
C LYS A 63 13.15 -8.45 -7.04
N GLU A 64 12.91 -9.08 -8.20
CA GLU A 64 13.15 -10.52 -8.40
C GLU A 64 14.63 -10.89 -8.21
N ILE A 65 15.55 -9.99 -8.58
CA ILE A 65 16.99 -10.15 -8.34
C ILE A 65 17.30 -10.15 -6.84
N VAL A 66 16.70 -9.23 -6.08
CA VAL A 66 16.88 -9.11 -4.63
C VAL A 66 16.37 -10.37 -3.92
N GLU A 67 15.18 -10.84 -4.31
CA GLU A 67 14.55 -12.02 -3.71
C GLU A 67 15.34 -13.31 -3.98
N LYS A 68 16.11 -13.37 -5.07
CA LYS A 68 16.99 -14.51 -5.40
C LYS A 68 18.35 -14.47 -4.69
N GLY A 69 18.58 -13.53 -3.77
CA GLY A 69 19.81 -13.49 -2.97
C GLY A 69 21.08 -13.22 -3.78
N LEU A 70 20.96 -12.64 -4.97
CA LEU A 70 22.08 -12.27 -5.84
C LEU A 70 22.71 -10.96 -5.33
N HIS A 71 23.27 -11.00 -4.11
CA HIS A 71 23.73 -9.84 -3.34
C HIS A 71 24.78 -8.95 -4.03
N ARG A 72 25.49 -9.42 -5.06
CA ARG A 72 26.42 -8.59 -5.85
C ARG A 72 25.74 -7.53 -6.73
N LEU A 73 24.41 -7.56 -6.86
CA LEU A 73 23.60 -6.53 -7.53
C LEU A 73 23.07 -5.45 -6.56
N TYR A 74 23.31 -5.57 -5.25
CA TYR A 74 22.83 -4.59 -4.27
C TYR A 74 23.67 -3.30 -4.29
N ASP A 75 25.00 -3.43 -4.38
CA ASP A 75 25.91 -2.29 -4.62
C ASP A 75 25.56 -1.58 -5.94
N PHE A 76 25.10 -2.35 -6.93
CA PHE A 76 24.68 -1.87 -8.24
C PHE A 76 23.37 -1.06 -8.21
N LEU A 77 22.41 -1.46 -7.37
CA LEU A 77 21.14 -0.74 -7.17
C LEU A 77 21.35 0.56 -6.38
N GLU A 78 22.23 0.57 -5.38
CA GLU A 78 22.48 1.77 -4.57
C GLU A 78 23.20 2.87 -5.38
N VAL A 79 24.14 2.48 -6.25
CA VAL A 79 24.79 3.40 -7.22
C VAL A 79 23.79 3.89 -8.27
N THR A 80 22.90 3.02 -8.73
CA THR A 80 21.85 3.37 -9.70
C THR A 80 20.83 4.32 -9.09
N ILE A 81 20.38 4.11 -7.85
CA ILE A 81 19.49 5.00 -7.11
C ILE A 81 20.16 6.37 -6.91
N LYS A 82 21.41 6.42 -6.45
CA LYS A 82 22.17 7.69 -6.29
C LYS A 82 22.38 8.42 -7.62
N SER A 83 22.58 7.69 -8.72
CA SER A 83 22.71 8.24 -10.08
C SER A 83 21.37 8.77 -10.61
N ILE A 84 20.27 8.06 -10.33
CA ILE A 84 18.89 8.45 -10.67
C ILE A 84 18.47 9.68 -9.87
N GLU A 85 18.76 9.75 -8.57
CA GLU A 85 18.49 10.92 -7.73
C GLU A 85 19.23 12.16 -8.24
N ARG A 86 20.52 12.03 -8.61
CA ARG A 86 21.31 13.12 -9.21
C ARG A 86 20.77 13.56 -10.57
N LYS A 87 20.39 12.62 -11.44
CA LYS A 87 19.86 12.95 -12.79
C LYS A 87 18.44 13.48 -12.74
N ASN A 88 17.59 12.97 -11.85
CA ASN A 88 16.22 13.47 -11.62
C ASN A 88 16.23 14.86 -10.99
N ALA A 89 17.16 15.16 -10.06
CA ALA A 89 17.35 16.51 -9.54
C ALA A 89 17.72 17.50 -10.67
N ASN A 90 18.53 17.09 -11.66
CA ASN A 90 18.85 17.93 -12.81
C ASN A 90 17.67 18.12 -13.77
N VAL A 91 16.85 17.09 -14.00
CA VAL A 91 15.64 17.19 -14.84
C VAL A 91 14.54 18.01 -14.15
N LEU A 92 14.38 17.88 -12.83
CA LEU A 92 13.48 18.73 -12.03
C LEU A 92 13.97 20.19 -12.05
N ASN A 93 15.29 20.43 -11.91
CA ASN A 93 15.86 21.77 -11.96
C ASN A 93 15.75 22.42 -13.35
N LEU A 94 15.87 21.64 -14.43
CA LEU A 94 15.64 22.13 -15.80
C LEU A 94 14.17 22.54 -16.02
N LYS A 95 13.22 21.77 -15.49
CA LYS A 95 11.78 22.04 -15.65
C LYS A 95 11.25 23.11 -14.69
N LEU A 96 11.80 23.18 -13.46
CA LEU A 96 11.50 24.24 -12.49
C LEU A 96 12.17 25.58 -12.90
N GLY A 97 13.33 25.53 -13.56
CA GLY A 97 13.97 26.69 -14.16
C GLY A 97 13.19 27.30 -15.33
N GLU A 98 12.46 26.48 -16.10
CA GLU A 98 11.53 26.94 -17.13
C GLU A 98 10.20 27.48 -16.57
N MET A 99 9.84 27.13 -15.32
CA MET A 99 8.58 27.53 -14.67
C MET A 99 8.75 28.68 -13.65
N ALA A 100 9.96 29.17 -13.42
CA ALA A 100 10.24 30.23 -12.43
C ALA A 100 10.54 31.58 -13.09
N THR A 101 9.51 32.36 -13.39
CA THR A 101 9.65 33.83 -13.47
C THR A 101 9.73 34.38 -12.05
N LYS A 102 10.93 34.90 -11.71
CA LYS A 102 11.30 35.79 -10.58
C LYS A 102 10.22 36.04 -9.51
N GLU A 103 10.33 35.37 -8.36
CA GLU A 103 10.46 35.95 -7.02
C GLU A 103 10.45 34.86 -5.92
N ASN A 104 11.20 35.08 -4.85
CA ASN A 104 11.19 34.37 -3.56
C ASN A 104 11.98 33.06 -3.36
N LEU A 105 13.28 33.07 -3.69
CA LEU A 105 14.27 32.12 -3.14
C LEU A 105 15.16 32.70 -2.02
N THR A 106 14.92 33.94 -1.59
CA THR A 106 15.77 34.64 -0.62
C THR A 106 15.36 34.40 0.84
N GLY A 107 14.10 34.03 1.10
CA GLY A 107 13.56 33.84 2.46
C GLY A 107 13.89 32.50 3.15
N MET A 108 14.18 31.44 2.39
CA MET A 108 14.33 30.10 2.97
C MET A 108 15.74 29.76 3.49
N ARG A 109 16.74 30.62 3.26
CA ARG A 109 18.14 30.36 3.67
C ARG A 109 18.44 30.74 5.12
N HIS A 110 17.60 31.53 5.79
CA HIS A 110 17.87 32.00 7.16
C HIS A 110 17.37 31.07 8.28
N HIS A 111 16.39 30.20 8.03
CA HIS A 111 15.85 29.31 9.08
C HIS A 111 16.69 28.06 9.36
N LEU A 112 17.69 27.74 8.53
CA LEU A 112 18.49 26.52 8.68
C LEU A 112 19.69 26.65 9.64
N LYS A 113 19.96 27.85 10.20
CA LYS A 113 21.16 28.10 11.03
C LYS A 113 20.95 28.08 12.55
N ILE A 114 19.71 27.96 13.05
CA ILE A 114 19.41 28.09 14.49
C ILE A 114 19.29 26.73 15.22
N VAL A 115 19.32 25.59 14.51
CA VAL A 115 18.99 24.29 15.13
C VAL A 115 20.20 23.56 15.76
N PHE A 116 21.44 24.04 15.59
CA PHE A 116 22.65 23.29 16.00
C PHE A 116 23.40 23.86 17.22
N GLY A 117 22.71 24.20 18.32
CA GLY A 117 23.47 24.50 19.54
C GLY A 117 22.68 24.86 20.79
N ILE A 118 22.10 23.86 21.47
CA ILE A 118 21.91 23.85 22.94
C ILE A 118 22.02 22.39 23.42
N PRO A 119 22.85 22.07 24.43
CA PRO A 119 22.83 20.76 25.08
C PRO A 119 21.63 20.72 26.04
N PHE A 120 20.50 20.22 25.55
CA PHE A 120 19.32 20.00 26.39
C PHE A 120 19.49 18.66 27.13
N ILE A 121 19.74 18.76 28.43
CA ILE A 121 19.53 17.67 29.38
C ILE A 121 18.04 17.29 29.28
N LEU A 122 17.74 16.26 28.50
CA LEU A 122 16.41 15.68 28.42
C LEU A 122 16.16 14.88 29.69
N ILE A 123 15.58 15.57 30.68
CA ILE A 123 14.71 14.93 31.66
C ILE A 123 13.64 14.20 30.84
N SER A 124 13.74 12.87 30.81
CA SER A 124 12.72 11.99 30.25
C SER A 124 11.47 12.06 31.12
N LEU A 125 10.66 13.11 30.94
CA LEU A 125 9.24 13.01 31.24
C LEU A 125 8.67 11.98 30.25
N GLN A 126 8.44 10.76 30.75
CA GLN A 126 7.51 9.83 30.13
C GLN A 126 6.13 10.48 30.17
N LEU A 127 5.81 11.25 29.13
CA LEU A 127 4.43 11.51 28.76
C LEU A 127 3.85 10.16 28.37
N ASN A 128 3.18 9.51 29.32
CA ASN A 128 2.24 8.43 29.04
C ASN A 128 1.07 9.02 28.25
N GLY A 129 1.32 9.32 26.97
CA GLY A 129 0.27 9.45 25.98
C GLY A 129 -0.29 8.05 25.75
N ASP A 130 -1.56 7.86 26.08
CA ASP A 130 -2.31 6.63 25.86
C ASP A 130 -2.12 6.18 24.41
N SER A 131 -1.28 5.18 24.19
CA SER A 131 -0.92 4.74 22.84
C SER A 131 -2.15 4.06 22.26
N PHE A 132 -2.53 4.34 21.01
CA PHE A 132 -3.66 3.63 20.39
C PHE A 132 -3.46 2.09 20.44
N LYS A 133 -2.20 1.64 20.52
CA LYS A 133 -1.83 0.24 20.67
C LYS A 133 -2.36 -0.40 21.96
N ASP A 134 -2.50 0.38 23.03
CA ASP A 134 -3.05 -0.08 24.31
C ASP A 134 -4.56 -0.31 24.24
N ARG A 135 -5.22 0.35 23.28
CA ARG A 135 -6.66 0.18 23.01
C ARG A 135 -6.97 -0.94 22.03
N LEU A 136 -5.97 -1.49 21.33
CA LEU A 136 -6.17 -2.58 20.36
C LEU A 136 -6.48 -3.90 21.06
N LYS A 137 -7.41 -4.65 20.47
CA LYS A 137 -7.77 -6.01 20.89
C LYS A 137 -7.73 -6.95 19.70
N GLU A 138 -7.58 -8.24 19.99
CA GLU A 138 -7.69 -9.28 18.96
C GLU A 138 -9.10 -9.28 18.38
N GLY A 139 -9.20 -9.49 17.07
CA GLY A 139 -10.45 -9.35 16.33
C GLY A 139 -10.76 -7.92 15.89
N ASP A 140 -9.98 -6.90 16.26
CA ASP A 140 -10.18 -5.55 15.71
C ASP A 140 -9.91 -5.52 14.21
N LEU A 141 -10.70 -4.72 13.49
CA LEU A 141 -10.50 -4.42 12.07
C LEU A 141 -9.77 -3.08 11.94
N ILE A 142 -8.71 -3.05 11.12
CA ILE A 142 -7.96 -1.83 10.82
C ILE A 142 -8.12 -1.47 9.36
N PHE A 143 -8.61 -0.26 9.10
CA PHE A 143 -8.91 0.27 7.75
C PHE A 143 -7.93 1.37 7.38
N GLN A 144 -7.55 1.43 6.10
CA GLN A 144 -6.77 2.53 5.55
C GLN A 144 -7.09 2.82 4.07
N GLU A 145 -6.65 3.99 3.61
CA GLU A 145 -6.62 4.37 2.20
C GLU A 145 -5.25 3.98 1.62
N THR A 146 -5.21 3.14 0.59
CA THR A 146 -3.96 2.79 -0.12
C THR A 146 -3.86 3.52 -1.44
N LEU A 147 -2.64 3.80 -1.90
CA LEU A 147 -2.38 4.58 -3.12
C LEU A 147 -2.27 3.73 -4.40
N SER A 148 -2.54 2.42 -4.33
CA SER A 148 -2.46 1.52 -5.48
C SER A 148 -3.48 1.85 -6.57
N GLU A 149 -3.21 1.43 -7.82
CA GLU A 149 -4.17 1.59 -8.93
C GLU A 149 -5.55 0.99 -8.60
N GLN A 150 -5.55 -0.18 -7.95
CA GLN A 150 -6.79 -0.83 -7.51
C GLN A 150 -7.48 -0.01 -6.42
N GLY A 151 -6.73 0.56 -5.48
CA GLY A 151 -7.25 1.44 -4.44
C GLY A 151 -8.00 2.65 -5.02
N LYS A 152 -7.47 3.25 -6.10
CA LYS A 152 -8.14 4.37 -6.79
C LYS A 152 -9.50 3.94 -7.37
N ALA A 153 -9.56 2.79 -8.04
CA ALA A 153 -10.82 2.26 -8.57
C ALA A 153 -11.83 1.96 -7.47
N ILE A 154 -11.40 1.27 -6.41
CA ILE A 154 -12.24 0.93 -5.27
C ILE A 154 -12.82 2.22 -4.69
N LYS A 155 -11.98 3.23 -4.43
CA LYS A 155 -12.41 4.51 -3.91
C LYS A 155 -13.51 5.17 -4.74
N ILE A 156 -13.37 5.13 -6.07
CA ILE A 156 -14.37 5.68 -6.99
C ILE A 156 -15.65 4.84 -6.95
N ALA A 157 -15.54 3.53 -7.14
CA ALA A 157 -16.68 2.61 -7.24
C ALA A 157 -17.49 2.53 -5.94
N THR A 158 -16.83 2.67 -4.79
CA THR A 158 -17.45 2.58 -3.46
C THR A 158 -17.69 3.93 -2.81
N LYS A 159 -17.32 5.04 -3.47
CA LYS A 159 -17.44 6.43 -2.96
C LYS A 159 -16.89 6.60 -1.53
N SER A 160 -15.77 5.95 -1.24
CA SER A 160 -15.20 5.89 0.10
C SER A 160 -13.68 5.94 0.05
N ARG A 161 -13.06 6.58 1.05
CA ARG A 161 -11.60 6.62 1.15
C ARG A 161 -10.97 5.28 1.56
N TYR A 162 -11.74 4.38 2.19
CA TYR A 162 -11.19 3.12 2.67
C TYR A 162 -11.09 2.13 1.52
N THR A 163 -9.88 1.67 1.25
CA THR A 163 -9.59 0.76 0.13
C THR A 163 -8.96 -0.55 0.58
N HIS A 164 -8.57 -0.65 1.85
CA HIS A 164 -7.92 -1.83 2.42
C HIS A 164 -8.33 -2.04 3.86
N VAL A 165 -8.39 -3.30 4.27
CA VAL A 165 -8.70 -3.72 5.64
C VAL A 165 -7.82 -4.92 6.02
N GLY A 166 -7.44 -4.97 7.29
CA GLY A 166 -6.87 -6.16 7.92
C GLY A 166 -7.53 -6.45 9.26
N ILE A 167 -7.20 -7.60 9.84
CA ILE A 167 -7.69 -8.02 11.16
C ILE A 167 -6.53 -8.17 12.14
N VAL A 168 -6.70 -7.67 13.35
CA VAL A 168 -5.67 -7.66 14.39
C VAL A 168 -5.73 -8.97 15.17
N PHE A 169 -4.59 -9.66 15.28
CA PHE A 169 -4.43 -10.85 16.12
C PHE A 169 -3.08 -10.84 16.84
N LYS A 170 -2.96 -11.61 17.91
CA LYS A 170 -1.72 -11.82 18.62
C LYS A 170 -0.91 -12.96 18.00
N TYR A 171 0.29 -12.63 17.52
CA TYR A 171 1.28 -13.57 17.03
C TYR A 171 2.56 -13.46 17.85
N LYS A 172 2.97 -14.55 18.49
CA LYS A 172 4.14 -14.60 19.39
C LYS A 172 4.11 -13.49 20.45
N GLY A 173 2.95 -13.30 21.09
CA GLY A 173 2.75 -12.30 22.15
C GLY A 173 2.53 -10.86 21.67
N LYS A 174 2.69 -10.55 20.37
CA LYS A 174 2.53 -9.19 19.82
C LYS A 174 1.31 -9.08 18.94
N LEU A 175 0.58 -7.97 19.03
CA LEU A 175 -0.52 -7.66 18.11
C LEU A 175 0.06 -7.31 16.73
N LYS A 176 -0.48 -7.96 15.70
CA LYS A 176 -0.12 -7.78 14.29
C LYS A 176 -1.37 -7.83 13.44
N VAL A 177 -1.25 -7.42 12.18
CA VAL A 177 -2.35 -7.40 11.23
C VAL A 177 -2.22 -8.61 10.30
N LEU A 178 -3.23 -9.48 10.28
CA LEU A 178 -3.44 -10.43 9.22
C LEU A 178 -4.18 -9.72 8.08
N GLU A 179 -3.62 -9.75 6.87
CA GLU A 179 -4.17 -9.04 5.72
C GLU A 179 -3.99 -9.82 4.43
N ALA A 180 -4.94 -9.67 3.51
CA ALA A 180 -4.75 -10.09 2.12
C ALA A 180 -4.15 -8.93 1.33
N VAL A 181 -2.85 -9.02 1.10
CA VAL A 181 -2.11 -8.31 0.05
C VAL A 181 -1.47 -9.40 -0.82
N GLU A 182 -0.55 -9.06 -1.73
CA GLU A 182 0.14 -10.10 -2.51
C GLU A 182 1.42 -10.57 -1.76
N PRO A 183 1.49 -11.79 -1.21
CA PRO A 183 0.37 -12.68 -0.81
C PRO A 183 -0.17 -12.35 0.60
N VAL A 184 -1.19 -13.09 1.05
CA VAL A 184 -1.76 -13.01 2.40
C VAL A 184 -0.66 -13.23 3.43
N ARG A 185 -0.54 -12.31 4.39
CA ARG A 185 0.58 -12.28 5.33
C ARG A 185 0.21 -11.68 6.68
N ILE A 186 1.13 -11.86 7.63
CA ILE A 186 1.11 -11.20 8.94
C ILE A 186 2.06 -10.01 8.88
N THR A 187 1.56 -8.81 9.18
CA THR A 187 2.30 -7.55 9.08
C THR A 187 2.33 -6.83 10.42
N GLU A 188 3.45 -6.22 10.76
CA GLU A 188 3.53 -5.35 11.94
C GLU A 188 2.56 -4.16 11.79
N ILE A 189 1.89 -3.77 12.88
CA ILE A 189 0.88 -2.68 12.85
C ILE A 189 1.45 -1.40 12.24
N ASP A 190 2.67 -1.01 12.64
CA ASP A 190 3.30 0.21 12.13
C ASP A 190 3.62 0.11 10.62
N THR A 191 4.01 -1.08 10.15
CA THR A 191 4.23 -1.34 8.72
C THR A 191 2.92 -1.27 7.95
N PHE A 192 1.82 -1.81 8.49
CA PHE A 192 0.50 -1.70 7.87
C PHE A 192 0.13 -0.22 7.66
N ILE A 193 0.19 0.57 8.73
CA ILE A 193 -0.15 2.00 8.79
C ILE A 193 0.74 2.81 7.84
N SER A 194 2.04 2.50 7.76
CA SER A 194 2.99 3.25 6.93
C SER A 194 2.68 3.23 5.43
N ARG A 195 1.91 2.24 4.95
CA ARG A 195 1.46 2.15 3.55
C ARG A 195 0.18 2.93 3.28
N GLY A 196 -0.53 3.34 4.33
CA GLY A 196 -1.72 4.14 4.24
C GLY A 196 -1.40 5.58 3.83
N LYS A 197 -2.27 6.18 3.03
CA LYS A 197 -2.17 7.60 2.67
C LYS A 197 -2.16 8.45 3.94
N ASN A 198 -1.15 9.31 4.06
CA ASN A 198 -0.88 10.16 5.21
C ASN A 198 -0.59 9.43 6.53
N LYS A 199 -0.59 8.09 6.53
CA LYS A 199 -0.66 7.23 7.74
C LYS A 199 -2.03 7.27 8.44
N HIS A 200 -3.08 7.71 7.74
CA HIS A 200 -4.43 7.69 8.28
C HIS A 200 -4.95 6.26 8.39
N PHE A 201 -5.52 5.92 9.54
CA PHE A 201 -6.18 4.64 9.76
C PHE A 201 -7.33 4.76 10.75
N VAL A 202 -8.26 3.80 10.67
CA VAL A 202 -9.37 3.67 11.61
C VAL A 202 -9.46 2.25 12.14
N ILE A 203 -9.63 2.14 13.46
CA ILE A 203 -9.88 0.89 14.16
C ILE A 203 -11.39 0.76 14.39
N LYS A 204 -11.95 -0.36 13.93
CA LYS A 204 -13.33 -0.77 14.17
C LYS A 204 -13.33 -2.06 14.98
N ARG A 205 -14.29 -2.20 15.89
CA ARG A 205 -14.50 -3.40 16.70
C ARG A 205 -15.94 -3.85 16.59
N LEU A 206 -16.16 -5.16 16.71
CA LEU A 206 -17.52 -5.71 16.80
C LEU A 206 -18.24 -5.15 18.04
N ALA A 207 -19.45 -4.64 17.86
CA ALA A 207 -20.32 -4.22 18.95
C ALA A 207 -20.59 -5.42 19.89
N ASN A 208 -20.61 -5.18 21.20
CA ASN A 208 -20.69 -6.23 22.22
C ASN A 208 -19.58 -7.30 22.13
N SER A 209 -18.41 -6.93 21.59
CA SER A 209 -17.25 -7.82 21.45
C SER A 209 -16.85 -8.53 22.74
N GLU A 210 -16.92 -7.88 23.91
CA GLU A 210 -16.59 -8.55 25.19
C GLU A 210 -17.47 -9.78 25.49
N MET A 211 -18.71 -9.79 24.99
CA MET A 211 -19.63 -10.92 25.14
C MET A 211 -19.46 -11.98 24.04
N ILE A 212 -19.06 -11.56 22.84
CA ILE A 212 -19.01 -12.43 21.65
C ILE A 212 -17.61 -13.04 21.46
N LEU A 213 -16.57 -12.26 21.66
CA LEU A 213 -15.16 -12.59 21.36
C LEU A 213 -14.44 -13.09 22.62
N ASN A 214 -14.85 -14.25 23.11
CA ASN A 214 -14.07 -14.97 24.11
C ASN A 214 -12.80 -15.59 23.50
N GLU A 215 -11.92 -16.13 24.35
CA GLU A 215 -10.64 -16.71 23.91
C GLU A 215 -10.80 -17.82 22.87
N GLU A 216 -11.83 -18.67 22.99
CA GLU A 216 -12.09 -19.76 22.05
C GLU A 216 -12.47 -19.22 20.67
N LYS A 217 -13.34 -18.20 20.62
CA LYS A 217 -13.74 -17.54 19.39
C LYS A 217 -12.57 -16.82 18.72
N ILE A 218 -11.73 -16.13 19.48
CA ILE A 218 -10.51 -15.51 18.95
C ILE A 218 -9.55 -16.57 18.39
N LYS A 219 -9.33 -17.69 19.11
CA LYS A 219 -8.50 -18.80 18.62
C LYS A 219 -9.07 -19.39 17.32
N LEU A 220 -10.38 -19.55 17.22
CA LEU A 220 -11.05 -20.06 16.03
C LEU A 220 -10.91 -19.08 14.85
N MET A 221 -11.18 -17.79 15.06
CA MET A 221 -11.01 -16.75 14.05
C MET A 221 -9.57 -16.73 13.50
N LYS A 222 -8.59 -16.77 14.41
CA LYS A 222 -7.18 -16.80 14.03
C LYS A 222 -6.82 -18.07 13.26
N SER A 223 -7.26 -19.24 13.72
CA SER A 223 -7.05 -20.52 13.03
C SER A 223 -7.61 -20.51 11.60
N ILE A 224 -8.81 -19.97 11.41
CA ILE A 224 -9.41 -19.78 10.07
C ILE A 224 -8.57 -18.83 9.24
N GLY A 225 -8.14 -17.70 9.80
CA GLY A 225 -7.29 -16.73 9.11
C GLY A 225 -5.94 -17.30 8.68
N ASP A 226 -5.31 -18.09 9.55
CA ASP A 226 -4.01 -18.71 9.31
C ASP A 226 -4.05 -19.71 8.12
N GLN A 227 -5.21 -20.30 7.81
CA GLN A 227 -5.40 -21.16 6.63
C GLN A 227 -5.27 -20.42 5.29
N TYR A 228 -5.36 -19.08 5.28
CA TYR A 228 -5.20 -18.28 4.07
C TYR A 228 -3.77 -17.75 3.89
N LEU A 229 -2.87 -17.93 4.86
CA LEU A 229 -1.49 -17.45 4.75
C LEU A 229 -0.82 -17.98 3.48
N GLY A 230 -0.16 -17.08 2.74
CA GLY A 230 0.50 -17.40 1.49
C GLY A 230 -0.42 -17.47 0.26
N LYS A 231 -1.75 -17.39 0.41
CA LYS A 231 -2.64 -17.31 -0.76
C LYS A 231 -2.42 -16.01 -1.52
N HIS A 232 -2.50 -16.11 -2.85
CA HIS A 232 -2.38 -14.97 -3.76
C HIS A 232 -3.58 -14.03 -3.64
N TYR A 233 -3.35 -12.76 -3.92
CA TYR A 233 -4.37 -11.74 -3.88
C TYR A 233 -5.36 -11.95 -5.03
N ASP A 234 -6.66 -11.91 -4.71
CA ASP A 234 -7.68 -12.00 -5.76
C ASP A 234 -7.95 -10.63 -6.39
N ILE A 235 -7.28 -10.37 -7.51
CA ILE A 235 -7.60 -9.20 -8.31
C ILE A 235 -8.98 -9.32 -8.95
N TYR A 236 -9.58 -10.50 -9.11
CA TYR A 236 -10.88 -10.65 -9.77
C TYR A 236 -12.07 -10.56 -8.80
N PHE A 237 -11.83 -10.39 -7.50
CA PHE A 237 -12.89 -10.33 -6.49
C PHE A 237 -13.89 -11.48 -6.61
N ASN A 238 -13.41 -12.67 -6.98
CA ASN A 238 -14.24 -13.86 -7.12
C ASN A 238 -14.52 -14.42 -5.74
N TRP A 239 -15.74 -14.92 -5.52
CA TRP A 239 -16.11 -15.48 -4.23
C TRP A 239 -15.73 -16.98 -4.13
N SER A 240 -14.42 -17.25 -4.14
CA SER A 240 -13.83 -18.60 -4.09
C SER A 240 -12.79 -18.71 -2.97
N ASP A 241 -12.32 -19.91 -2.65
CA ASP A 241 -11.23 -20.09 -1.68
C ASP A 241 -9.84 -20.23 -2.35
N GLU A 242 -9.71 -20.08 -3.67
CA GLU A 242 -8.41 -20.23 -4.38
C GLU A 242 -7.47 -19.03 -4.18
N LYS A 243 -8.01 -17.83 -4.35
CA LYS A 243 -7.38 -16.54 -4.07
C LYS A 243 -8.27 -15.77 -3.12
N ILE A 244 -7.74 -14.71 -2.51
CA ILE A 244 -8.54 -13.91 -1.58
C ILE A 244 -8.15 -12.44 -1.59
N TYR A 245 -9.13 -11.57 -1.41
CA TYR A 245 -8.90 -10.13 -1.27
C TYR A 245 -9.22 -9.63 0.15
N CYS A 246 -8.81 -8.40 0.46
CA CYS A 246 -8.70 -7.90 1.84
C CYS A 246 -9.99 -8.02 2.66
N THR A 247 -11.12 -7.60 2.10
CA THR A 247 -12.42 -7.65 2.77
C THR A 247 -13.06 -9.01 2.78
N GLU A 248 -12.84 -9.83 1.74
CA GLU A 248 -13.28 -11.22 1.73
C GLU A 248 -12.61 -12.02 2.85
N LEU A 249 -11.31 -11.82 3.09
CA LEU A 249 -10.60 -12.45 4.20
C LEU A 249 -11.25 -12.12 5.54
N ALA A 250 -11.43 -10.83 5.84
CA ALA A 250 -12.06 -10.40 7.08
C ALA A 250 -13.50 -10.93 7.20
N TRP A 251 -14.30 -10.84 6.13
CA TRP A 251 -15.68 -11.31 6.12
C TRP A 251 -15.76 -12.82 6.36
N LYS A 252 -14.95 -13.63 5.67
CA LYS A 252 -14.94 -15.10 5.80
C LYS A 252 -14.51 -15.53 7.21
N ILE A 253 -13.55 -14.85 7.82
CA ILE A 253 -13.13 -15.13 9.21
C ILE A 253 -14.32 -14.92 10.17
N TYR A 254 -14.98 -13.76 10.09
CA TYR A 254 -16.14 -13.45 10.94
C TYR A 254 -17.31 -14.41 10.69
N LYS A 255 -17.62 -14.71 9.43
CA LYS A 255 -18.71 -15.63 9.09
C LYS A 255 -18.41 -17.04 9.57
N LYS A 256 -17.24 -17.59 9.28
CA LYS A 256 -16.89 -18.99 9.62
C LYS A 256 -16.73 -19.19 11.14
N ALA A 257 -16.19 -18.21 11.88
CA ALA A 257 -15.94 -18.35 13.31
C ALA A 257 -17.13 -17.97 14.21
N LEU A 258 -17.86 -16.91 13.82
CA LEU A 258 -18.88 -16.26 14.65
C LEU A 258 -20.29 -16.38 14.06
N ASN A 259 -20.42 -16.86 12.82
CA ASN A 259 -21.66 -16.78 12.03
C ASN A 259 -22.18 -15.33 11.87
N ILE A 260 -21.26 -14.36 11.79
CA ILE A 260 -21.58 -12.94 11.63
C ILE A 260 -21.19 -12.47 10.24
N GLU A 261 -22.16 -11.92 9.52
CA GLU A 261 -21.93 -11.21 8.26
C GLU A 261 -21.68 -9.74 8.56
N LEU A 262 -20.54 -9.22 8.14
CA LEU A 262 -20.14 -7.83 8.41
C LEU A 262 -20.75 -6.84 7.42
N THR A 263 -21.34 -7.30 6.34
CA THR A 263 -21.98 -6.45 5.33
C THR A 263 -23.33 -7.02 4.95
N GLU A 264 -24.18 -6.17 4.39
CA GLU A 264 -25.38 -6.61 3.70
C GLU A 264 -25.01 -7.33 2.39
N ASP A 265 -25.99 -8.04 1.83
CA ASP A 265 -25.82 -8.76 0.56
C ASP A 265 -25.73 -7.78 -0.61
N LYS A 266 -24.55 -7.66 -1.21
CA LYS A 266 -24.29 -6.77 -2.36
C LYS A 266 -23.67 -7.51 -3.53
N ARG A 267 -24.08 -7.12 -4.73
CA ARG A 267 -23.60 -7.63 -6.01
C ARG A 267 -22.64 -6.63 -6.65
N LEU A 268 -21.75 -7.10 -7.52
CA LEU A 268 -20.81 -6.22 -8.23
C LEU A 268 -21.52 -5.09 -9.00
N LYS A 269 -22.70 -5.35 -9.56
CA LYS A 269 -23.54 -4.35 -10.25
C LYS A 269 -24.08 -3.23 -9.35
N ASP A 270 -24.08 -3.42 -8.03
CA ASP A 270 -24.62 -2.45 -7.08
C ASP A 270 -23.60 -1.33 -6.75
N PHE A 271 -22.35 -1.47 -7.21
CA PHE A 271 -21.31 -0.43 -7.11
C PHE A 271 -21.39 0.56 -8.27
N ASP A 272 -20.76 1.73 -8.12
CA ASP A 272 -20.71 2.73 -9.18
C ASP A 272 -19.68 2.33 -10.25
N LEU A 273 -20.17 1.66 -11.29
CA LEU A 273 -19.36 1.22 -12.43
C LEU A 273 -19.29 2.27 -13.55
N ASN A 274 -20.06 3.36 -13.48
CA ASN A 274 -20.25 4.34 -14.57
C ASN A 274 -19.15 5.42 -14.63
N ASN A 275 -17.94 5.08 -14.19
CA ASN A 275 -16.78 5.96 -14.24
C ASN A 275 -15.74 5.37 -15.18
N SER A 276 -15.17 6.17 -16.09
CA SER A 276 -14.21 5.71 -17.09
C SER A 276 -12.99 4.98 -16.49
N THR A 277 -12.55 5.34 -15.28
CA THR A 277 -11.45 4.64 -14.58
C THR A 277 -11.89 3.26 -14.09
N VAL A 278 -13.13 3.17 -13.56
CA VAL A 278 -13.71 1.91 -13.10
C VAL A 278 -13.99 1.00 -14.30
N GLU A 279 -14.64 1.50 -15.35
CA GLU A 279 -14.90 0.77 -16.59
C GLU A 279 -13.62 0.23 -17.23
N TYR A 280 -12.57 1.06 -17.32
CA TYR A 280 -11.26 0.62 -17.81
C TYR A 280 -10.71 -0.55 -17.00
N LEU A 281 -10.78 -0.49 -15.67
CA LEU A 281 -10.29 -1.55 -14.80
C LEU A 281 -11.16 -2.81 -14.87
N MET A 282 -12.47 -2.66 -14.96
CA MET A 282 -13.41 -3.77 -15.16
C MET A 282 -13.13 -4.49 -16.47
N LYS A 283 -12.89 -3.75 -17.56
CA LYS A 283 -12.52 -4.30 -18.87
C LYS A 283 -11.13 -4.92 -18.87
N LYS A 284 -10.14 -4.27 -18.24
CA LYS A 284 -8.76 -4.81 -18.10
C LYS A 284 -8.77 -6.15 -17.37
N ARG A 285 -9.66 -6.30 -16.39
CA ARG A 285 -9.79 -7.48 -15.53
C ARG A 285 -10.63 -8.55 -16.20
N TYR A 286 -11.91 -8.29 -16.44
CA TYR A 286 -12.88 -9.30 -16.87
C TYR A 286 -13.08 -9.36 -18.38
N GLY A 287 -12.47 -8.45 -19.15
CA GLY A 287 -12.71 -8.34 -20.59
C GLY A 287 -14.18 -8.01 -20.86
N LYS A 288 -14.86 -8.89 -21.60
CA LYS A 288 -16.29 -8.77 -21.92
C LYS A 288 -17.21 -9.41 -20.88
N ASN A 289 -16.69 -10.28 -20.02
CA ASN A 289 -17.49 -11.15 -19.14
C ASN A 289 -17.43 -10.63 -17.70
N ILE A 290 -18.01 -9.46 -17.47
CA ILE A 290 -18.07 -8.86 -16.13
C ILE A 290 -19.07 -9.64 -15.26
N PRO A 291 -18.66 -10.16 -14.08
CA PRO A 291 -19.52 -10.97 -13.22
C PRO A 291 -20.44 -10.07 -12.37
N LEU A 292 -21.38 -9.39 -13.03
CA LEU A 292 -22.27 -8.38 -12.42
C LEU A 292 -23.11 -8.90 -11.25
N ASN A 293 -23.40 -10.20 -11.22
CA ASN A 293 -24.22 -10.84 -10.19
C ASN A 293 -23.39 -11.57 -9.12
N ASP A 294 -22.07 -11.42 -9.11
CA ASP A 294 -21.25 -12.02 -8.07
C ASP A 294 -21.37 -11.24 -6.76
N PHE A 295 -21.37 -11.96 -5.65
CA PHE A 295 -21.31 -11.38 -4.31
C PHE A 295 -19.94 -10.74 -4.08
N VAL A 296 -19.93 -9.46 -3.72
CA VAL A 296 -18.70 -8.70 -3.49
C VAL A 296 -18.84 -7.86 -2.24
N VAL A 297 -17.88 -8.01 -1.33
CA VAL A 297 -17.79 -7.22 -0.10
C VAL A 297 -16.75 -6.11 -0.28
N SER A 298 -17.14 -4.84 -0.19
CA SER A 298 -16.19 -3.71 -0.28
C SER A 298 -15.71 -3.22 1.09
N PRO A 299 -14.55 -2.53 1.17
CA PRO A 299 -14.08 -1.98 2.45
C PRO A 299 -15.01 -0.90 2.98
N ALA A 300 -15.66 -0.16 2.08
CA ALA A 300 -16.65 0.85 2.42
C ALA A 300 -17.88 0.24 3.11
N ASP A 301 -18.44 -0.83 2.53
CA ASP A 301 -19.61 -1.51 3.08
C ASP A 301 -19.28 -2.10 4.45
N MET A 302 -18.13 -2.76 4.57
CA MET A 302 -17.67 -3.31 5.85
C MET A 302 -17.46 -2.21 6.88
N PHE A 303 -16.81 -1.11 6.51
CA PHE A 303 -16.60 0.03 7.40
C PHE A 303 -17.91 0.64 7.90
N SER A 304 -18.94 0.68 7.05
CA SER A 304 -20.26 1.22 7.36
C SER A 304 -21.17 0.27 8.15
N SER A 305 -20.71 -0.95 8.42
CA SER A 305 -21.49 -1.96 9.13
C SER A 305 -21.99 -1.46 10.47
N LYS A 306 -23.30 -1.55 10.70
CA LYS A 306 -23.93 -1.22 11.99
C LYS A 306 -23.52 -2.17 13.13
N LYS A 307 -22.86 -3.28 12.80
CA LYS A 307 -22.31 -4.23 13.77
C LYS A 307 -20.93 -3.80 14.30
N LEU A 308 -20.34 -2.76 13.73
CA LEU A 308 -19.00 -2.30 14.08
C LEU A 308 -19.04 -0.90 14.70
N GLU A 309 -18.25 -0.71 15.75
CA GLU A 309 -18.05 0.55 16.46
C GLU A 309 -16.64 1.07 16.19
N THR A 310 -16.49 2.39 16.05
CA THR A 310 -15.18 3.02 15.90
C THR A 310 -14.50 3.12 17.26
N ILE A 311 -13.30 2.54 17.39
CA ILE A 311 -12.50 2.59 18.62
C ILE A 311 -11.47 3.72 18.57
N ALA A 312 -10.86 3.93 17.40
CA ALA A 312 -9.87 4.97 17.19
C ALA A 312 -9.84 5.40 15.72
N GLU A 313 -9.54 6.67 15.50
CA GLU A 313 -9.20 7.23 14.19
C GLU A 313 -7.95 8.10 14.36
N MET A 314 -6.96 7.88 13.50
CA MET A 314 -5.64 8.50 13.57
C MET A 314 -5.22 8.98 12.17
N ASN A 315 -4.33 9.97 12.11
CA ASN A 315 -3.91 10.66 10.88
C ASN A 315 -2.51 10.27 10.41
#